data_AF-A0A6J8BN99-F1
#
_entry.id   AF-A0A6J8BN99-F1
#
_cell.length_a   1.000
_cell.length_b   1.000
_cell.length_c   1.000
_cell.angle_alpha   90.00
_cell.angle_beta   90.00
_cell.angle_gamma   90.00
#
_symmetry.space_group_name_H-M   'P 1'
#
loop_
_entity.id
_entity.type
_entity.pdbx_description
1 polymer ?
#
loop_
_entity_poly.entity_id
_entity_poly.type
_entity_poly.pdbx_seq_one_letter_code
_entity_poly.pdbx_strand_id
1 'polypeptide(L)'
;MVICKAVTSLPCLSNESKKDFDDSRIALKNMENHLGNTVKKLENGFKKITASIQNQLGVVKDALSNVGEKIKKVDSDFQVLGKDFQKTKWHKYNGHCYYYGVDSQTWFIAERKCREIGGYIAKIGDKKENDKIYASKPKTYNHYWIGLTDLNEGEYRWTFDQTKATYLPWYSGYGKKGNGYDCVAMVYNGGQWIDYPCNTKYYYICESNFCF
;
A
#
# COMPACT_ATOMS: atom_id res chain seq x y z
N MET A 1 -1.10 -34.43 87.89
CA MET A 1 -2.55 -34.29 88.14
C MET A 1 -3.28 -34.53 86.82
N VAL A 2 -3.92 -35.69 86.67
CA VAL A 2 -4.64 -36.12 85.46
C VAL A 2 -6.00 -35.43 85.45
N ILE A 3 -6.36 -34.72 84.38
CA ILE A 3 -7.67 -34.05 84.27
C ILE A 3 -8.61 -35.01 83.53
N CYS A 4 -9.49 -35.69 84.26
CA CYS A 4 -10.53 -36.55 83.69
C CYS A 4 -11.86 -35.77 83.66
N LYS A 5 -12.52 -35.66 82.49
CA LYS A 5 -13.96 -35.36 82.44
C LYS A 5 -14.71 -36.68 82.58
N ALA A 6 -15.62 -36.75 83.55
CA ALA A 6 -16.47 -37.90 83.79
C ALA A 6 -17.50 -38.08 82.67
N VAL A 7 -17.11 -38.74 81.58
CA VAL A 7 -18.07 -39.40 80.66
C VAL A 7 -17.51 -40.79 80.37
N THR A 8 -18.31 -41.79 80.70
CA THR A 8 -17.96 -43.21 80.81
C THR A 8 -17.65 -43.85 79.46
N SER A 9 -16.37 -43.89 79.08
CA SER A 9 -15.71 -44.96 78.29
C SER A 9 -14.39 -44.52 77.61
N LEU A 10 -13.95 -43.26 77.78
CA LEU A 10 -12.67 -42.78 77.22
C LEU A 10 -11.53 -42.86 78.26
N PRO A 11 -10.38 -43.48 77.96
CA PRO A 11 -9.23 -43.51 78.87
C PRO A 11 -8.72 -42.08 79.15
N CYS A 12 -8.31 -41.78 80.40
CA CYS A 12 -7.77 -40.46 80.75
C CYS A 12 -6.43 -40.24 80.01
N LEU A 13 -6.31 -39.09 79.33
CA LEU A 13 -5.10 -38.70 78.61
C LEU A 13 -3.93 -38.54 79.59
N SER A 14 -2.77 -39.12 79.27
CA SER A 14 -1.54 -38.87 80.02
C SER A 14 -1.07 -37.43 79.78
N ASN A 15 -0.19 -36.91 80.65
CA ASN A 15 0.38 -35.58 80.46
C ASN A 15 1.15 -35.44 79.14
N GLU A 16 1.78 -36.53 78.68
CA GLU A 16 2.46 -36.58 77.37
C GLU A 16 1.45 -36.49 76.23
N SER A 17 0.36 -37.25 76.28
CA SER A 17 -0.68 -37.21 75.25
C SER A 17 -1.35 -35.84 75.10
N LYS A 18 -1.46 -35.07 76.20
CA LYS A 18 -1.97 -33.70 76.18
C LYS A 18 -1.01 -32.73 75.49
N LYS A 19 0.29 -32.88 75.75
CA LYS A 19 1.34 -32.08 75.11
C LYS A 19 1.37 -32.30 73.60
N ASP A 20 1.28 -33.55 73.15
CA ASP A 20 1.26 -33.89 71.72
C ASP A 20 0.06 -33.28 70.98
N PHE A 21 -1.10 -33.21 71.64
CA PHE A 21 -2.29 -32.56 71.09
C PHE A 21 -2.13 -31.03 70.98
N ASP A 22 -1.55 -30.39 71.99
CA ASP A 22 -1.26 -28.96 71.97
C ASP A 22 -0.21 -28.60 70.91
N ASP A 23 0.85 -29.41 70.79
CA ASP A 23 1.89 -29.28 69.75
C ASP A 23 1.27 -29.44 68.34
N SER A 24 0.38 -30.41 68.15
CA SER A 24 -0.36 -30.60 66.89
C SER A 24 -1.26 -29.40 66.55
N ARG A 25 -1.92 -28.81 67.55
CA ARG A 25 -2.75 -27.61 67.37
C ARG A 25 -1.91 -26.39 66.99
N ILE A 26 -0.72 -26.24 67.57
CA ILE A 26 0.23 -25.18 67.19
C ILE A 26 0.70 -25.37 65.74
N ALA A 27 1.05 -26.60 65.35
CA ALA A 27 1.46 -26.92 63.99
C ALA A 27 0.34 -26.60 62.97
N LEU A 28 -0.92 -26.94 63.28
CA LEU A 28 -2.07 -26.61 62.43
C LEU A 28 -2.24 -25.10 62.22
N LYS A 29 -2.15 -24.30 63.30
CA LYS A 29 -2.20 -22.84 63.19
C LYS A 29 -1.07 -22.26 62.33
N ASN A 30 0.13 -22.81 62.45
CA ASN A 30 1.26 -22.39 61.62
C ASN A 30 1.03 -22.71 60.14
N MET A 31 0.45 -23.87 59.84
CA MET A 31 0.07 -24.24 58.46
C MET A 31 -1.05 -23.34 57.91
N GLU A 32 -2.09 -23.04 58.69
CA GLU A 32 -3.15 -22.10 58.29
C GLU A 32 -2.58 -20.71 57.97
N ASN A 33 -1.70 -20.20 58.82
CA ASN A 33 -1.02 -18.92 58.58
C ASN A 33 -0.15 -18.95 57.33
N HIS A 34 0.59 -20.04 57.10
CA HIS A 34 1.41 -20.21 55.91
C HIS A 34 0.54 -20.25 54.64
N LEU A 35 -0.55 -21.01 54.67
CA LEU A 35 -1.50 -21.10 53.56
C LEU A 35 -2.13 -19.75 53.25
N GLY A 36 -2.59 -19.00 54.26
CA GLY A 36 -3.14 -17.66 54.09
C GLY A 36 -2.16 -16.67 53.47
N ASN A 37 -0.88 -16.75 53.84
CA ASN A 37 0.17 -15.92 53.24
C ASN A 37 0.44 -16.29 51.78
N THR A 38 0.42 -17.59 51.45
CA THR A 38 0.60 -18.08 50.07
C THR A 38 -0.57 -17.67 49.18
N VAL A 39 -1.81 -17.77 49.66
CA VAL A 39 -3.01 -17.30 48.94
C VAL A 39 -2.92 -15.80 48.66
N LYS A 40 -2.58 -14.98 49.65
CA LYS A 40 -2.41 -13.52 49.45
C LYS A 40 -1.34 -13.19 48.41
N LYS A 41 -0.22 -13.93 48.39
CA LYS A 41 0.83 -13.75 47.37
C LYS A 41 0.30 -14.08 45.97
N LEU A 42 -0.45 -15.17 45.83
CA LEU A 42 -1.08 -15.56 44.57
C LEU A 42 -2.08 -14.51 44.09
N GLU A 43 -2.99 -14.05 44.95
CA GLU A 43 -3.97 -13.01 44.63
C GLU A 43 -3.32 -11.71 44.16
N ASN A 44 -2.25 -11.28 44.85
CA ASN A 44 -1.48 -10.10 44.45
C ASN A 44 -0.77 -10.31 43.10
N GLY A 45 -0.27 -11.52 42.84
CA GLY A 45 0.28 -11.91 41.55
C GLY A 45 -0.75 -11.82 40.42
N PHE A 46 -1.93 -12.41 40.62
CA PHE A 46 -3.03 -12.34 39.67
C PHE A 46 -3.47 -10.89 39.41
N LYS A 47 -3.59 -10.05 40.45
CA LYS A 47 -3.90 -8.61 40.27
C LYS A 47 -2.89 -7.89 39.38
N LYS A 48 -1.58 -8.13 39.59
CA LYS A 48 -0.52 -7.54 38.75
C LYS A 48 -0.59 -8.00 37.30
N ILE A 49 -0.82 -9.29 37.08
CA ILE A 49 -0.96 -9.87 35.74
C ILE A 49 -2.18 -9.27 35.03
N THR A 50 -3.35 -9.21 35.70
CA THR A 50 -4.56 -8.62 35.14
C THR A 50 -4.36 -7.16 34.77
N ALA A 51 -3.72 -6.36 35.63
CA ALA A 51 -3.41 -4.96 35.34
C ALA A 51 -2.48 -4.82 34.12
N SER A 52 -1.47 -5.69 34.01
CA SER A 52 -0.55 -5.71 32.87
C SER A 52 -1.27 -6.05 31.56
N ILE A 53 -2.13 -7.08 31.58
CA ILE A 53 -2.95 -7.48 30.43
C ILE A 53 -3.91 -6.36 30.02
N GLN A 54 -4.60 -5.72 30.97
CA GLN A 54 -5.51 -4.62 30.69
C GLN A 54 -4.79 -3.44 30.05
N ASN A 55 -3.58 -3.11 30.54
CA ASN A 55 -2.74 -2.07 29.96
C ASN A 55 -2.34 -2.42 28.52
N GLN A 56 -1.84 -3.64 28.29
CA GLN A 56 -1.48 -4.09 26.93
C GLN A 56 -2.68 -4.10 25.98
N LEU A 57 -3.85 -4.53 26.45
CA LEU A 57 -5.09 -4.52 25.66
C LEU A 57 -5.50 -3.10 25.27
N GLY A 58 -5.34 -2.13 26.18
CA GLY A 58 -5.57 -0.71 25.89
C GLY A 58 -4.68 -0.21 24.75
N VAL A 59 -3.37 -0.46 24.84
CA VAL A 59 -2.40 -0.07 23.80
C VAL A 59 -2.76 -0.67 22.44
N VAL A 60 -3.14 -1.95 22.39
CA VAL A 60 -3.53 -2.63 21.15
C VAL A 60 -4.82 -2.04 20.59
N LYS A 61 -5.81 -1.75 21.43
CA LYS A 61 -7.09 -1.14 21.02
C LYS A 61 -6.87 0.26 20.42
N ASP A 62 -6.03 1.08 21.04
CA ASP A 62 -5.73 2.42 20.56
C ASP A 62 -4.99 2.37 19.21
N ALA A 63 -4.02 1.44 19.07
CA ALA A 63 -3.34 1.22 17.80
C ALA A 63 -4.30 0.79 16.68
N LEU A 64 -5.24 -0.12 16.96
CA LEU A 64 -6.28 -0.55 16.01
C LEU A 64 -7.20 0.61 15.59
N SER A 65 -7.59 1.48 16.53
CA SER A 65 -8.39 2.66 16.22
C SER A 65 -7.66 3.60 15.27
N ASN A 66 -6.39 3.89 15.56
CA ASN A 66 -5.54 4.75 14.72
C ASN A 66 -5.36 4.19 13.30
N VAL A 67 -5.21 2.86 13.17
CA VAL A 67 -5.14 2.21 11.85
C VAL A 67 -6.46 2.33 11.11
N GLY A 68 -7.59 2.11 11.80
CA GLY A 68 -8.93 2.25 11.21
C GLY A 68 -9.19 3.66 10.66
N GLU A 69 -8.76 4.71 11.35
CA GLU A 69 -8.86 6.09 10.87
C GLU A 69 -8.01 6.34 9.62
N LYS A 70 -6.77 5.82 9.59
CA LYS A 70 -5.90 5.92 8.41
C LYS A 70 -6.51 5.22 7.20
N ILE A 71 -7.09 4.04 7.38
CA ILE A 71 -7.77 3.30 6.29
C ILE A 71 -8.93 4.11 5.72
N LYS A 72 -9.77 4.71 6.58
CA LYS A 72 -10.88 5.56 6.13
C LYS A 72 -10.39 6.76 5.32
N LYS A 73 -9.29 7.39 5.74
CA LYS A 73 -8.69 8.50 4.99
C LYS A 73 -8.18 8.04 3.62
N VAL A 74 -7.48 6.91 3.56
CA VAL A 74 -7.00 6.33 2.30
C VAL A 74 -8.17 6.03 1.36
N ASP A 75 -9.27 5.48 1.87
CA ASP A 75 -10.48 5.23 1.07
C ASP A 75 -11.06 6.53 0.50
N SER A 76 -11.17 7.59 1.31
CA SER A 76 -11.64 8.89 0.82
C SER A 76 -10.72 9.50 -0.23
N ASP A 77 -9.40 9.40 -0.03
CA ASP A 77 -8.40 9.91 -0.99
C ASP A 77 -8.52 9.15 -2.33
N PHE A 78 -8.71 7.82 -2.28
CA PHE A 78 -8.92 7.00 -3.47
C PHE A 78 -10.22 7.34 -4.21
N GLN A 79 -11.31 7.62 -3.49
CA GLN A 79 -12.57 8.05 -4.10
C GLN A 79 -12.44 9.41 -4.82
N VAL A 80 -11.67 10.35 -4.26
CA VAL A 80 -11.39 11.65 -4.92
C VAL A 80 -10.59 11.44 -6.20
N LEU A 81 -9.49 10.68 -6.13
CA LEU A 81 -8.66 10.36 -7.29
C LEU A 81 -9.46 9.63 -8.39
N GLY A 82 -10.35 8.71 -8.01
CA GLY A 82 -11.22 8.00 -8.95
C GLY A 82 -12.19 8.92 -9.69
N LYS A 83 -12.72 9.96 -9.02
CA LYS A 83 -13.63 10.95 -9.65
C LYS A 83 -12.89 11.88 -10.62
N ASP A 84 -11.70 12.35 -10.24
CA ASP A 84 -10.86 13.16 -11.12
C ASP A 84 -10.42 12.36 -12.36
N PHE A 85 -10.14 11.07 -12.18
CA PHE A 85 -9.82 10.15 -13.27
C PHE A 85 -11.02 9.85 -14.17
N GLN A 86 -12.23 9.66 -13.63
CA GLN A 86 -13.45 9.47 -14.45
C GLN A 86 -13.79 10.70 -15.31
N LYS A 87 -13.38 11.89 -14.88
CA LYS A 87 -13.54 13.12 -15.66
C LYS A 87 -12.62 13.14 -16.89
N THR A 88 -11.49 12.43 -16.84
CA THR A 88 -10.61 12.19 -17.99
C THR A 88 -11.09 11.00 -18.81
N LYS A 89 -11.44 11.22 -20.07
CA LYS A 89 -11.93 10.15 -20.94
C LYS A 89 -10.77 9.32 -21.48
N TRP A 90 -10.44 8.23 -20.79
CA TRP A 90 -9.47 7.24 -21.28
C TRP A 90 -10.12 6.31 -22.32
N HIS A 91 -9.35 5.97 -23.34
CA HIS A 91 -9.74 5.06 -24.41
C HIS A 91 -9.07 3.71 -24.18
N LYS A 92 -9.85 2.63 -24.01
CA LYS A 92 -9.30 1.29 -23.76
C LYS A 92 -8.95 0.60 -25.09
N TYR A 93 -7.76 0.01 -25.17
CA TYR A 93 -7.37 -0.87 -26.27
C TYR A 93 -6.33 -1.89 -25.80
N ASN A 94 -6.56 -3.17 -26.11
CA ASN A 94 -5.64 -4.28 -25.82
C ASN A 94 -5.13 -4.40 -24.37
N GLY A 95 -5.93 -4.03 -23.37
CA GLY A 95 -5.52 -4.04 -21.97
C GLY A 95 -4.79 -2.79 -21.50
N HIS A 96 -4.61 -1.80 -22.38
CA HIS A 96 -4.04 -0.49 -22.10
C HIS A 96 -5.10 0.60 -22.21
N CYS A 97 -4.83 1.75 -21.60
CA CYS A 97 -5.69 2.91 -21.59
C CYS A 97 -4.95 4.13 -22.11
N TYR A 98 -5.58 4.89 -23.01
CA TYR A 98 -4.98 6.08 -23.63
C TYR A 98 -5.76 7.36 -23.32
N TYR A 99 -5.05 8.38 -22.87
CA TYR A 99 -5.58 9.72 -22.63
C TYR A 99 -4.94 10.73 -23.57
N TYR A 100 -5.76 11.61 -24.13
CA TYR A 100 -5.29 12.68 -25.01
C TYR A 100 -5.26 13.97 -24.19
N GLY A 101 -4.06 14.51 -23.99
CA GLY A 101 -3.86 15.81 -23.34
C GLY A 101 -4.74 16.88 -23.99
N VAL A 102 -5.29 17.78 -23.19
CA VAL A 102 -6.20 18.85 -23.65
C VAL A 102 -5.48 20.16 -23.94
N ASP A 103 -4.17 20.21 -23.73
CA ASP A 103 -3.32 21.36 -24.00
C ASP A 103 -2.01 20.95 -24.70
N SER A 104 -1.35 21.91 -25.35
CA SER A 104 -0.06 21.69 -26.02
C SER A 104 1.12 21.96 -25.09
N GLN A 105 2.08 21.06 -25.03
CA GLN A 105 3.26 21.12 -24.15
C GLN A 105 4.54 20.71 -24.89
N THR A 106 5.69 21.08 -24.33
CA THR A 106 6.96 20.51 -24.78
C THR A 106 7.02 19.02 -24.44
N TRP A 107 7.86 18.26 -25.14
CA TRP A 107 7.91 16.80 -24.99
C TRP A 107 8.19 16.39 -23.53
N PHE A 108 9.16 17.04 -22.87
CA PHE A 108 9.50 16.76 -21.46
C PHE A 108 8.36 17.08 -20.49
N ILE A 109 7.60 18.15 -20.75
CA ILE A 109 6.45 18.50 -19.91
C ILE A 109 5.29 17.54 -20.14
N ALA A 110 5.05 17.12 -21.38
CA ALA A 110 4.06 16.10 -21.72
C ALA A 110 4.36 14.76 -21.03
N GLU A 111 5.62 14.32 -21.07
CA GLU A 111 6.08 13.11 -20.38
C GLU A 111 5.79 13.18 -18.88
N ARG A 112 6.18 14.28 -18.23
CA ARG A 112 5.94 14.48 -16.80
C ARG A 112 4.45 14.46 -16.46
N LYS A 113 3.62 15.15 -17.25
CA LYS A 113 2.17 15.19 -17.04
C LYS A 113 1.54 13.79 -17.14
N CYS A 114 2.02 12.94 -18.05
CA CYS A 114 1.54 11.56 -18.12
C CYS A 114 1.90 10.76 -16.87
N ARG A 115 3.07 10.99 -16.26
CA ARG A 115 3.44 10.39 -14.98
C ARG A 115 2.58 10.89 -13.82
N GLU A 116 2.28 12.20 -13.79
CA GLU A 116 1.44 12.82 -12.75
C GLU A 116 0.03 12.23 -12.69
N ILE A 117 -0.51 11.75 -13.83
CA ILE A 117 -1.82 11.09 -13.90
C ILE A 117 -1.75 9.56 -13.79
N GLY A 118 -0.62 9.01 -13.31
CA GLY A 118 -0.46 7.57 -13.07
C GLY A 118 -0.23 6.73 -14.33
N GLY A 119 0.22 7.35 -15.42
CA GLY A 119 0.58 6.69 -16.67
C GLY A 119 2.00 7.03 -17.12
N TYR A 120 2.24 6.94 -18.42
CA TYR A 120 3.47 7.32 -19.11
C TYR A 120 3.12 7.85 -20.50
N ILE A 121 4.02 8.59 -21.13
CA ILE A 121 3.77 9.05 -22.50
C ILE A 121 3.74 7.84 -23.44
N ALA A 122 2.75 7.80 -24.34
CA ALA A 122 2.32 6.56 -24.98
C ALA A 122 3.44 5.83 -25.74
N LYS A 123 3.52 4.53 -25.52
CA LYS A 123 4.30 3.59 -26.31
C LYS A 123 3.39 3.04 -27.42
N ILE A 124 3.92 2.87 -28.63
CA ILE A 124 3.16 2.33 -29.75
C ILE A 124 3.99 1.23 -30.42
N GLY A 125 3.70 -0.02 -30.08
CA GLY A 125 4.48 -1.18 -30.49
C GLY A 125 4.18 -1.68 -31.89
N ASP A 126 2.97 -1.45 -32.41
CA ASP A 126 2.56 -1.98 -33.71
C ASP A 126 1.55 -1.11 -34.47
N LYS A 127 1.28 -1.50 -35.73
CA LYS A 127 0.36 -0.79 -36.61
C LYS A 127 -1.09 -0.77 -36.09
N LYS A 128 -1.57 -1.87 -35.50
CA LYS A 128 -2.97 -1.94 -35.05
C LYS A 128 -3.20 -1.00 -33.88
N GLU A 129 -2.26 -0.94 -32.95
CA GLU A 129 -2.24 0.03 -31.86
C GLU A 129 -2.19 1.46 -32.38
N ASN A 130 -1.27 1.77 -33.31
CA ASN A 130 -1.16 3.08 -33.93
C ASN A 130 -2.48 3.54 -34.57
N ASP A 131 -3.09 2.69 -35.39
CA ASP A 131 -4.35 2.98 -36.08
C ASP A 131 -5.48 3.25 -35.06
N LYS A 132 -5.50 2.51 -33.93
CA LYS A 132 -6.53 2.64 -32.90
C LYS A 132 -6.38 3.89 -32.06
N ILE A 133 -5.15 4.24 -31.68
CA ILE A 133 -4.84 5.51 -31.01
C ILE A 133 -5.18 6.68 -31.94
N TYR A 134 -4.75 6.62 -33.21
CA TYR A 134 -5.05 7.65 -34.19
C TYR A 134 -6.57 7.85 -34.40
N ALA A 135 -7.33 6.76 -34.51
CA ALA A 135 -8.79 6.83 -34.68
C ALA A 135 -9.54 7.33 -33.43
N SER A 136 -8.95 7.18 -32.25
CA SER A 136 -9.56 7.54 -30.97
C SER A 136 -9.26 8.96 -30.52
N LYS A 137 -8.24 9.61 -31.11
CA LYS A 137 -7.89 10.99 -30.78
C LYS A 137 -9.04 11.96 -31.11
N PRO A 138 -9.12 13.11 -30.42
CA PRO A 138 -10.04 14.18 -30.80
C PRO A 138 -9.94 14.53 -32.29
N LYS A 139 -11.07 14.81 -32.94
CA LYS A 139 -11.14 15.19 -34.37
C LYS A 139 -10.65 16.63 -34.59
N THR A 140 -9.35 16.84 -34.34
CA THR A 140 -8.63 18.09 -34.52
C THR A 140 -7.39 17.87 -35.39
N TYR A 141 -6.84 18.97 -35.93
CA TYR A 141 -5.61 18.98 -36.74
C TYR A 141 -4.36 19.11 -35.87
N ASN A 142 -4.34 18.45 -34.72
CA ASN A 142 -3.25 18.53 -33.74
C ASN A 142 -2.26 17.37 -33.89
N HIS A 143 -0.97 17.67 -33.78
CA HIS A 143 0.09 16.67 -33.57
C HIS A 143 0.16 16.28 -32.10
N TYR A 144 0.57 15.04 -31.83
CA TYR A 144 0.62 14.48 -30.49
C TYR A 144 1.98 13.85 -30.18
N TRP A 145 2.67 14.32 -29.15
CA TRP A 145 3.86 13.67 -28.61
C TRP A 145 3.57 12.23 -28.18
N ILE A 146 4.50 11.35 -28.50
CA ILE A 146 4.55 9.95 -28.06
C ILE A 146 5.90 9.70 -27.36
N GLY A 147 6.03 8.57 -26.66
CA GLY A 147 7.17 8.27 -25.80
C GLY A 147 8.44 7.84 -26.50
N LEU A 148 8.56 8.05 -27.81
CA LEU A 148 9.71 7.67 -28.59
C LEU A 148 10.71 8.84 -28.69
N THR A 149 11.98 8.53 -28.49
CA THR A 149 13.08 9.50 -28.55
C THR A 149 14.39 8.84 -28.92
N ASP A 150 15.33 9.61 -29.47
CA ASP A 150 16.72 9.24 -29.69
C ASP A 150 17.72 10.17 -28.98
N LEU A 151 17.29 10.82 -27.87
CA LEU A 151 18.13 11.67 -27.00
C LEU A 151 19.45 11.02 -26.56
N ASN A 152 19.47 9.68 -26.43
CA ASN A 152 20.69 8.91 -26.21
C ASN A 152 21.20 8.41 -27.56
N GLU A 153 21.79 9.34 -28.33
CA GLU A 153 22.18 9.23 -29.75
C GLU A 153 22.48 7.80 -30.23
N GLY A 154 21.80 7.38 -31.31
CA GLY A 154 22.12 6.15 -32.04
C GLY A 154 20.91 5.31 -32.44
N GLU A 155 19.84 5.29 -31.62
CA GLU A 155 18.63 4.50 -31.86
C GLU A 155 17.38 5.11 -31.17
N TYR A 156 16.23 5.07 -31.85
CA TYR A 156 14.94 5.42 -31.24
C TYR A 156 14.51 4.38 -30.21
N ARG A 157 14.26 4.84 -28.98
CA ARG A 157 13.87 4.03 -27.83
C ARG A 157 12.65 4.60 -27.12
N TRP A 158 11.83 3.70 -26.57
CA TRP A 158 10.69 4.06 -25.75
C TRP A 158 11.16 4.47 -24.36
N THR A 159 10.75 5.64 -23.87
CA THR A 159 11.21 6.12 -22.56
C THR A 159 10.65 5.33 -21.38
N PHE A 160 9.51 4.68 -21.57
CA PHE A 160 8.86 3.86 -20.55
C PHE A 160 9.72 2.65 -20.13
N ASP A 161 10.26 1.89 -21.09
CA ASP A 161 10.94 0.62 -20.84
C ASP A 161 12.33 0.49 -21.52
N GLN A 162 12.81 1.57 -22.15
CA GLN A 162 14.11 1.65 -22.84
C GLN A 162 14.25 0.67 -24.02
N THR A 163 13.15 0.04 -24.46
CA THR A 163 13.17 -0.89 -25.59
C THR A 163 13.36 -0.14 -26.90
N LYS A 164 14.13 -0.75 -27.82
CA LYS A 164 14.33 -0.23 -29.17
C LYS A 164 13.03 -0.34 -29.96
N ALA A 165 12.66 0.71 -30.69
CA ALA A 165 11.50 0.67 -31.56
C ALA A 165 11.72 -0.25 -32.77
N THR A 166 10.73 -1.11 -33.03
CA THR A 166 10.65 -1.99 -34.20
C THR A 166 9.60 -1.54 -35.20
N TYR A 167 8.61 -0.78 -34.74
CA TYR A 167 7.58 -0.14 -35.54
C TYR A 167 7.87 1.37 -35.64
N LEU A 168 8.06 1.86 -36.86
CA LEU A 168 8.48 3.24 -37.17
C LEU A 168 7.76 3.76 -38.42
N PRO A 169 6.45 4.10 -38.34
CA PRO A 169 5.66 4.57 -39.48
C PRO A 169 5.97 6.04 -39.80
N TRP A 170 7.23 6.34 -40.16
CA TRP A 170 7.65 7.71 -40.44
C TRP A 170 6.81 8.36 -41.55
N TYR A 171 6.46 9.62 -41.33
CA TYR A 171 5.95 10.48 -42.38
C TYR A 171 7.06 10.74 -43.38
N SER A 172 6.71 10.85 -44.66
CA SER A 172 7.70 10.98 -45.74
C SER A 172 8.66 12.15 -45.48
N GLY A 173 9.96 11.85 -45.38
CA GLY A 173 11.04 12.82 -45.15
C GLY A 173 11.54 12.95 -43.71
N TYR A 174 10.90 12.29 -42.74
CA TYR A 174 11.23 12.30 -41.31
C TYR A 174 11.93 11.02 -40.84
N GLY A 175 12.43 11.04 -39.60
CA GLY A 175 13.17 9.92 -38.98
C GLY A 175 14.63 9.85 -39.43
N LYS A 176 15.23 11.01 -39.76
CA LYS A 176 16.62 11.08 -40.25
C LYS A 176 17.55 11.28 -39.07
N LYS A 177 18.52 10.38 -38.91
CA LYS A 177 19.54 10.52 -37.85
C LYS A 177 20.40 11.78 -38.05
N GLY A 178 20.76 12.43 -36.95
CA GLY A 178 21.75 13.53 -36.93
C GLY A 178 21.21 14.90 -37.36
N ASN A 179 19.89 15.09 -37.41
CA ASN A 179 19.26 16.39 -37.62
C ASN A 179 19.02 17.17 -36.30
N GLY A 180 19.30 16.57 -35.13
CA GLY A 180 19.04 17.12 -33.80
C GLY A 180 17.57 17.14 -33.40
N TYR A 181 16.72 16.34 -34.07
CA TYR A 181 15.30 16.22 -33.78
C TYR A 181 15.04 14.97 -32.94
N ASP A 182 15.14 15.13 -31.62
CA ASP A 182 15.25 13.95 -30.76
C ASP A 182 13.91 13.42 -30.22
N CYS A 183 12.80 14.10 -30.50
CA CYS A 183 11.49 13.79 -29.93
C CYS A 183 10.46 13.50 -31.02
N VAL A 184 9.60 12.51 -30.79
CA VAL A 184 8.71 11.98 -31.82
C VAL A 184 7.25 12.30 -31.54
N ALA A 185 6.54 12.80 -32.55
CA ALA A 185 5.11 13.05 -32.53
C ALA A 185 4.37 12.25 -33.59
N MET A 186 3.16 11.79 -33.26
CA MET A 186 2.15 11.34 -34.21
C MET A 186 1.51 12.55 -34.91
N VAL A 187 1.44 12.52 -36.24
CA VAL A 187 0.80 13.58 -37.02
C VAL A 187 -0.71 13.42 -37.15
N TYR A 188 -1.41 14.56 -37.22
CA TYR A 188 -2.87 14.57 -37.36
C TYR A 188 -3.36 13.94 -38.68
N ASN A 189 -2.52 13.91 -39.71
CA ASN A 189 -2.86 13.42 -41.05
C ASN A 189 -2.28 12.02 -41.24
N GLY A 190 -3.10 11.00 -40.97
CA GLY A 190 -2.75 9.59 -41.25
C GLY A 190 -2.03 8.85 -40.12
N GLY A 191 -1.71 9.51 -39.00
CA GLY A 191 -1.17 8.85 -37.80
C GLY A 191 0.27 8.36 -37.95
N GLN A 192 0.97 8.78 -39.00
CA GLN A 192 2.41 8.59 -39.18
C GLN A 192 3.20 9.46 -38.20
N TRP A 193 4.50 9.22 -38.08
CA TRP A 193 5.32 9.90 -37.07
C TRP A 193 6.29 10.89 -37.68
N ILE A 194 6.60 11.94 -36.93
CA ILE A 194 7.66 12.91 -37.25
C ILE A 194 8.61 13.01 -36.06
N ASP A 195 9.90 13.13 -36.34
CA ASP A 195 10.91 13.60 -35.41
C ASP A 195 10.94 15.13 -35.45
N TYR A 196 10.98 15.78 -34.29
CA TYR A 196 10.95 17.25 -34.20
C TYR A 196 11.64 17.75 -32.91
N PRO A 197 12.09 19.03 -32.86
CA PRO A 197 12.70 19.58 -31.65
C PRO A 197 11.79 19.44 -30.42
N CYS A 198 12.34 18.85 -29.35
CA CYS A 198 11.63 18.53 -28.11
C CYS A 198 10.99 19.76 -27.41
N ASN A 199 11.49 20.96 -27.69
CA ASN A 199 10.97 22.22 -27.17
C ASN A 199 9.72 22.73 -27.91
N THR A 200 9.32 22.07 -29.00
CA THR A 200 8.09 22.39 -29.72
C THR A 200 6.87 22.04 -28.87
N LYS A 201 5.82 22.84 -28.95
CA LYS A 201 4.57 22.57 -28.22
C LYS A 201 3.60 21.79 -29.09
N TYR A 202 3.36 20.53 -28.72
CA TYR A 202 2.32 19.69 -29.29
C TYR A 202 1.42 19.14 -28.19
N TYR A 203 0.24 18.65 -28.58
CA TYR A 203 -0.57 17.85 -27.67
C TYR A 203 0.17 16.54 -27.37
N TYR A 204 -0.37 15.68 -26.51
CA TYR A 204 0.33 14.47 -26.10
C TYR A 204 -0.63 13.34 -25.78
N ILE A 205 -0.13 12.11 -25.89
CA ILE A 205 -0.89 10.91 -25.58
C ILE A 205 -0.25 10.26 -24.36
N CYS A 206 -1.03 10.03 -23.32
CA CYS A 206 -0.64 9.24 -22.17
C CYS A 206 -1.20 7.83 -22.31
N GLU A 207 -0.48 6.85 -21.78
CA GLU A 207 -0.85 5.45 -21.70
C GLU A 207 -0.78 4.98 -20.24
N SER A 208 -1.67 4.08 -19.85
CA SER A 208 -1.61 3.37 -18.57
C SER A 208 -2.04 1.92 -18.74
N ASN A 209 -1.43 1.03 -17.96
CA ASN A 209 -1.82 -0.38 -17.88
C ASN A 209 -3.09 -0.57 -17.05
N PHE A 210 -3.54 0.46 -16.33
CA PHE A 210 -4.73 0.41 -15.49
C PHE A 210 -5.82 1.29 -16.08
N CYS A 211 -6.91 0.62 -16.41
CA CYS A 211 -8.08 1.23 -17.00
C CYS A 211 -9.19 1.39 -15.97
N PHE A 212 -9.21 2.52 -15.29
CA PHE A 212 -10.21 2.82 -14.25
C PHE A 212 -11.56 3.26 -14.85
#